data_AF-A0A7S3E159-F1
#
_entry.id   AF-A0A7S3E159-F1
#
_cell.length_a   1.000
_cell.length_b   1.000
_cell.length_c   1.000
_cell.angle_alpha   90.00
_cell.angle_beta   90.00
_cell.angle_gamma   90.00
#
_symmetry.space_group_name_H-M   'P 1'
#
loop_
_entity.id
_entity.type
_entity.pdbx_description
1 polymer ?
#
loop_
_entity_poly.entity_id
_entity_poly.type
_entity_poly.pdbx_seq_one_letter_code
_entity_poly.pdbx_strand_id
1 'polypeptide(L)'
;SNLSPLIRARSEGNQVEITGYNVKRDDFEPEYDNDAEFPLAELEIRVEDSEADKATKREMLRLYWKRQKERYERRHFVLSRGLLNVKKQQAAEKKLGKAEKDLAASLRVFSRFQSPEDHATLVEGLLRESRLRARIQQLKEYRRAGVLSMAEAELYEQDKRRRDSEREKLKQQESYLQQPAYKSSSAMRANRYFNRLGSGAAAEEGAEGLGL
;
A
#
# COMPACT_ATOMS: atom_id res chain seq x y z
N SER A 1 -11.61 17.12 29.70
CA SER A 1 -10.99 17.86 28.58
C SER A 1 -12.04 18.11 27.51
N ASN A 2 -12.26 19.36 27.11
CA ASN A 2 -13.32 19.79 26.19
C ASN A 2 -12.89 19.68 24.72
N LEU A 3 -12.41 18.51 24.29
CA LEU A 3 -12.10 18.27 22.88
C LEU A 3 -13.37 17.89 22.13
N SER A 4 -13.54 18.40 20.92
CA SER A 4 -14.66 18.03 20.04
C SER A 4 -14.65 16.52 19.77
N PRO A 5 -15.83 15.88 19.59
CA PRO A 5 -15.94 14.45 19.28
C PRO A 5 -15.10 14.04 18.06
N LEU A 6 -14.98 14.92 17.06
CA LEU A 6 -14.21 14.67 15.84
C LEU A 6 -12.70 14.59 16.12
N ILE A 7 -12.19 15.51 16.95
CA ILE A 7 -10.77 15.52 17.35
C ILE A 7 -10.45 14.27 18.17
N ARG A 8 -11.37 13.86 19.06
CA ARG A 8 -11.21 12.63 19.83
C ARG A 8 -11.13 11.40 18.92
N ALA A 9 -12.06 11.26 17.97
CA ALA A 9 -12.05 10.14 17.02
C ALA A 9 -10.77 10.09 16.17
N ARG A 10 -10.26 11.25 15.73
CA ARG A 10 -8.99 11.32 14.99
C ARG A 10 -7.77 11.04 15.86
N SER A 11 -7.82 11.38 17.15
CA SER A 11 -6.74 11.04 18.10
C SER A 11 -6.73 9.55 18.45
N GLU A 12 -7.90 8.90 18.44
CA GLU A 12 -8.05 7.50 18.79
C GLU A 12 -7.45 6.57 17.72
N GLY A 13 -6.25 6.08 18.02
CA GLY A 13 -5.52 5.14 17.17
C GLY A 13 -4.64 5.78 16.11
N ASN A 14 -4.58 7.11 16.03
CA ASN A 14 -3.56 7.80 15.25
C ASN A 14 -2.19 7.62 15.90
N GLN A 15 -1.22 7.14 15.13
CA GLN A 15 0.18 7.05 15.54
C GLN A 15 0.97 8.06 14.72
N VAL A 16 1.21 9.25 15.29
CA VAL A 16 1.80 10.40 14.58
C VAL A 16 3.12 10.03 13.90
N GLU A 17 3.96 9.22 14.54
CA GLU A 17 5.23 8.73 13.97
C GLU A 17 5.06 7.89 12.70
N ILE A 18 3.90 7.28 12.50
CA ILE A 18 3.58 6.42 11.34
C ILE A 18 2.80 7.19 10.29
N THR A 19 1.84 8.01 10.71
CA THR A 19 0.90 8.69 9.81
C THR A 19 1.35 10.08 9.41
N GLY A 20 2.25 10.70 10.18
CA GLY A 20 2.63 12.11 10.06
C GLY A 20 1.52 13.09 10.43
N TYR A 21 0.34 12.63 10.86
CA TYR A 21 -0.82 13.51 11.04
C TYR A 21 -0.88 14.11 12.45
N ASN A 22 -0.84 15.44 12.54
CA ASN A 22 -0.98 16.18 13.78
C ASN A 22 -2.45 16.53 14.04
N VAL A 23 -3.08 15.81 14.96
CA VAL A 23 -4.50 15.97 15.29
C VAL A 23 -4.83 17.35 15.88
N LYS A 24 -3.88 17.99 16.56
CA LYS A 24 -4.10 19.32 17.17
C LYS A 24 -4.04 20.44 16.14
N ARG A 25 -3.26 20.26 15.07
CA ARG A 25 -3.04 21.25 14.00
C ARG A 25 -3.85 20.94 12.72
N ASP A 26 -4.45 19.75 12.64
CA ASP A 26 -5.26 19.26 11.52
C ASP A 26 -4.51 19.18 10.18
N ASP A 27 -3.24 18.77 10.22
CA ASP A 27 -2.35 18.69 9.06
C ASP A 27 -1.36 17.51 9.11
N PHE A 28 -0.61 17.30 8.03
CA PHE A 28 0.40 16.25 7.90
C PHE A 28 1.82 16.83 7.91
N GLU A 29 2.76 16.07 8.46
CA GLU A 29 4.21 16.31 8.39
C GLU A 29 4.89 15.14 7.65
N PRO A 30 5.33 15.32 6.39
CA PRO A 30 5.10 16.44 5.47
C PRO A 30 3.74 16.39 4.74
N GLU A 31 3.24 17.55 4.28
CA GLU A 31 2.04 17.61 3.43
C GLU A 31 2.33 17.17 1.97
N TYR A 32 1.25 16.87 1.23
CA TYR A 32 1.37 16.62 -0.21
C TYR A 32 1.85 17.87 -0.95
N ASP A 33 2.91 17.72 -1.74
CA ASP A 33 3.54 18.79 -2.53
C ASP A 33 3.88 20.01 -1.65
N ASN A 34 4.65 19.76 -0.59
CA ASN A 34 5.06 20.78 0.39
C ASN A 34 5.88 21.92 -0.25
N ASP A 35 6.66 21.59 -1.27
CA ASP A 35 7.56 22.52 -1.95
C ASP A 35 6.84 23.40 -2.99
N ALA A 36 5.54 23.17 -3.21
CA ALA A 36 4.71 23.94 -4.14
C ALA A 36 4.68 25.44 -3.83
N GLU A 37 4.96 25.81 -2.58
CA GLU A 37 4.89 27.18 -2.07
C GLU A 37 6.21 27.94 -2.25
N PHE A 38 7.35 27.26 -2.48
CA PHE A 38 8.65 27.93 -2.62
C PHE A 38 8.67 28.99 -3.73
N PRO A 39 8.20 28.71 -4.97
CA PRO A 39 8.19 29.72 -6.03
C PRO A 39 7.21 30.87 -5.78
N LEU A 40 6.28 30.71 -4.83
CA LEU A 40 5.27 31.71 -4.49
C LEU A 40 5.68 32.59 -3.32
N ALA A 41 6.62 32.14 -2.49
CA ALA A 41 7.09 32.88 -1.33
C ALA A 41 7.62 34.27 -1.70
N GLU A 42 8.22 34.41 -2.88
CA GLU A 42 8.75 35.66 -3.44
C GLU A 42 7.82 36.29 -4.51
N LEU A 43 6.65 35.69 -4.77
CA LEU A 43 5.75 36.15 -5.82
C LEU A 43 4.96 37.38 -5.37
N GLU A 44 5.31 38.54 -5.91
CA GLU A 44 4.61 39.80 -5.67
C GLU A 44 4.06 40.35 -6.99
N ILE A 45 2.78 40.76 -7.02
CA ILE A 45 2.19 41.46 -8.17
C ILE A 45 2.25 42.96 -7.89
N ARG A 46 3.04 43.70 -8.67
CA ARG A 46 3.25 45.13 -8.54
C ARG A 46 2.42 45.90 -9.56
N VAL A 47 2.18 47.18 -9.30
CA VAL A 47 1.40 48.04 -10.21
C VAL A 47 2.18 48.28 -11.50
N GLU A 48 3.49 48.41 -11.37
CA GLU A 48 4.46 48.67 -12.44
C GLU A 48 4.76 47.45 -13.32
N ASP A 49 4.35 46.25 -12.90
CA ASP A 49 4.53 45.03 -13.69
C ASP A 49 3.85 45.16 -15.06
N SER A 50 4.50 44.63 -16.09
CA SER A 50 3.89 44.52 -17.42
C SER A 50 2.66 43.60 -17.37
N GLU A 51 1.72 43.77 -18.31
CA GLU A 51 0.55 42.88 -18.37
C GLU A 51 0.93 41.41 -18.61
N ALA A 52 2.04 41.16 -19.30
CA ALA A 52 2.59 39.82 -19.51
C ALA A 52 3.11 39.21 -18.20
N ASP A 53 3.79 40.00 -17.36
CA ASP A 53 4.26 39.55 -16.04
C ASP A 53 3.07 39.28 -15.12
N LYS A 54 2.11 40.21 -15.05
CA LYS A 54 0.86 40.02 -14.28
C LYS A 54 0.10 38.78 -14.73
N ALA A 55 0.05 38.49 -16.03
CA ALA A 55 -0.58 37.27 -16.56
C ALA A 55 0.16 36.01 -16.09
N THR A 56 1.49 35.99 -16.18
CA THR A 56 2.32 34.86 -15.73
C THR A 56 2.15 34.61 -14.22
N LYS A 57 2.21 35.67 -13.40
CA LYS A 57 2.00 35.59 -11.95
C LYS A 57 0.60 35.07 -11.60
N ARG A 58 -0.44 35.51 -12.34
CA ARG A 58 -1.81 34.98 -12.20
C ARG A 58 -1.89 33.49 -12.52
N GLU A 59 -1.19 33.01 -13.54
CA GLU A 59 -1.14 31.58 -13.85
C GLU A 59 -0.41 30.76 -12.78
N MET A 60 0.70 31.29 -12.23
CA MET A 60 1.38 30.63 -11.10
C MET A 60 0.43 30.45 -9.91
N LEU A 61 -0.36 31.47 -9.56
CA LEU A 61 -1.39 31.39 -8.52
C LEU A 61 -2.49 30.38 -8.86
N ARG A 62 -2.93 30.29 -10.12
CA ARG A 62 -3.90 29.29 -10.56
C ARG A 62 -3.38 27.86 -10.43
N LEU A 63 -2.11 27.63 -10.77
CA LEU A 63 -1.45 26.33 -10.60
C LEU A 63 -1.33 25.96 -9.13
N TYR A 64 -0.95 26.92 -8.28
CA TYR A 64 -0.92 26.72 -6.83
C TYR A 64 -2.29 26.33 -6.28
N TRP A 65 -3.35 27.05 -6.67
CA TRP A 65 -4.72 26.72 -6.25
C TRP A 65 -5.10 25.28 -6.58
N LYS A 66 -4.72 24.77 -7.76
CA LYS A 66 -4.94 23.36 -8.13
C LYS A 66 -4.22 22.40 -7.18
N ARG A 67 -2.96 22.68 -6.85
CA ARG A 67 -2.16 21.89 -5.89
C ARG A 67 -2.77 21.93 -4.48
N GLN A 68 -3.19 23.11 -4.02
CA GLN A 68 -3.83 23.28 -2.72
C GLN A 68 -5.14 22.49 -2.63
N LYS A 69 -5.94 22.51 -3.71
CA LYS A 69 -7.16 21.71 -3.81
C LYS A 69 -6.86 20.21 -3.72
N GLU A 70 -5.86 19.73 -4.47
CA GLU A 70 -5.46 18.32 -4.43
C GLU A 70 -4.98 17.91 -3.03
N ARG A 71 -4.19 18.78 -2.37
CA ARG A 71 -3.73 18.57 -0.99
C ARG A 71 -4.92 18.43 -0.04
N TYR A 72 -5.91 19.32 -0.15
CA TYR A 72 -7.15 19.24 0.62
C TYR A 72 -7.90 17.93 0.35
N GLU A 73 -8.07 17.54 -0.92
CA GLU A 73 -8.78 16.31 -1.30
C GLU A 73 -8.08 15.05 -0.76
N ARG A 74 -6.75 14.98 -0.85
CA ARG A 74 -5.95 13.87 -0.29
C ARG A 74 -6.06 13.78 1.23
N ARG A 75 -5.94 14.92 1.93
CA ARG A 75 -6.15 14.97 3.39
C ARG A 75 -7.56 14.52 3.75
N HIS A 76 -8.56 15.08 3.10
CA HIS A 76 -9.96 14.74 3.34
C HIS A 76 -10.23 13.25 3.08
N PHE A 77 -9.65 12.67 2.03
CA PHE A 77 -9.76 11.24 1.73
C PHE A 77 -9.21 10.35 2.84
N VAL A 78 -8.05 10.69 3.40
CA VAL A 78 -7.45 9.94 4.52
C VAL A 78 -8.31 10.02 5.78
N LEU A 79 -8.81 11.23 6.09
CA LEU A 79 -9.58 11.48 7.30
C LEU A 79 -10.99 10.88 7.25
N SER A 80 -11.72 11.09 6.15
CA SER A 80 -13.09 10.59 5.97
C SER A 80 -13.18 9.06 6.03
N ARG A 81 -12.11 8.36 5.64
CA ARG A 81 -12.03 6.89 5.66
C ARG A 81 -11.38 6.32 6.92
N GLY A 82 -11.03 7.18 7.89
CA GLY A 82 -10.40 6.75 9.14
C GLY A 82 -9.06 6.03 8.93
N LEU A 83 -8.29 6.40 7.91
CA LEU A 83 -7.02 5.72 7.59
C LEU A 83 -5.88 6.07 8.57
N LEU A 84 -6.14 6.93 9.55
CA LEU A 84 -5.19 7.23 10.63
C LEU A 84 -5.02 6.06 11.61
N ASN A 85 -6.03 5.20 11.76
CA ASN A 85 -5.97 4.08 12.71
C ASN A 85 -5.35 2.84 12.07
N VAL A 86 -4.03 2.89 11.89
CA VAL A 86 -3.23 1.84 11.24
C VAL A 86 -3.42 0.48 11.92
N LYS A 87 -3.47 0.45 13.26
CA LYS A 87 -3.68 -0.79 14.03
C LYS A 87 -5.03 -1.45 13.73
N LYS A 88 -6.10 -0.65 13.64
CA LYS A 88 -7.44 -1.16 13.28
C LYS A 88 -7.44 -1.75 11.87
N GLN A 89 -6.76 -1.09 10.92
CA GLN A 89 -6.64 -1.60 9.56
C GLN A 89 -5.87 -2.92 9.51
N GLN A 90 -4.69 -2.98 10.14
CA GLN A 90 -3.90 -4.20 10.20
C GLN A 90 -4.66 -5.34 10.89
N ALA A 91 -5.43 -5.05 11.95
CA ALA A 91 -6.25 -6.06 12.62
C ALA A 91 -7.37 -6.57 11.72
N ALA A 92 -8.00 -5.71 10.91
CA ALA A 92 -9.00 -6.12 9.93
C ALA A 92 -8.38 -6.98 8.82
N GLU A 93 -7.23 -6.56 8.26
CA GLU A 93 -6.51 -7.32 7.25
C GLU A 93 -6.05 -8.69 7.78
N LYS A 94 -5.59 -8.78 9.03
CA LYS A 94 -5.17 -10.05 9.65
C LYS A 94 -6.27 -11.11 9.74
N LYS A 95 -7.55 -10.70 9.78
CA LYS A 95 -8.69 -11.62 9.79
C LYS A 95 -8.99 -12.24 8.43
N LEU A 96 -8.45 -11.68 7.35
CA LEU A 96 -8.68 -12.13 5.98
C LEU A 96 -7.66 -13.20 5.58
N GLY A 97 -8.14 -14.21 4.83
CA GLY A 97 -7.27 -15.17 4.16
C GLY A 97 -6.43 -14.52 3.05
N LYS A 98 -5.41 -15.23 2.54
CA LYS A 98 -4.53 -14.68 1.48
C LYS A 98 -5.31 -14.21 0.24
N ALA A 99 -6.18 -15.05 -0.30
CA ALA A 99 -6.99 -14.71 -1.48
C ALA A 99 -7.95 -13.53 -1.21
N GLU A 100 -8.46 -13.41 0.01
CA GLU A 100 -9.33 -12.30 0.41
C GLU A 100 -8.57 -10.99 0.54
N LYS A 101 -7.34 -11.03 1.06
CA LYS A 101 -6.44 -9.87 1.09
C LYS A 101 -6.11 -9.39 -0.31
N ASP A 102 -5.78 -10.31 -1.22
CA ASP A 102 -5.46 -9.98 -2.60
C ASP A 102 -6.66 -9.33 -3.31
N LEU A 103 -7.88 -9.85 -3.08
CA LEU A 103 -9.11 -9.27 -3.58
C LEU A 103 -9.40 -7.88 -2.96
N ALA A 104 -9.28 -7.74 -1.64
CA ALA A 104 -9.48 -6.44 -0.99
C ALA A 104 -8.44 -5.41 -1.49
N ALA A 105 -7.19 -5.82 -1.69
CA ALA A 105 -6.12 -4.97 -2.20
C ALA A 105 -6.38 -4.51 -3.64
N SER A 106 -6.85 -5.40 -4.52
CA SER A 106 -7.20 -5.02 -5.90
C SER A 106 -8.37 -4.04 -5.94
N LEU A 107 -9.28 -4.09 -4.97
CA LEU A 107 -10.41 -3.17 -4.88
C LEU A 107 -10.03 -1.78 -4.34
N ARG A 108 -8.90 -1.63 -3.63
CA ARG A 108 -8.49 -0.34 -3.04
C ARG A 108 -8.41 0.80 -4.05
N VAL A 109 -8.07 0.52 -5.31
CA VAL A 109 -7.98 1.57 -6.35
C VAL A 109 -9.32 2.25 -6.61
N PHE A 110 -10.43 1.51 -6.45
CA PHE A 110 -11.78 2.02 -6.69
C PHE A 110 -12.34 2.84 -5.53
N SER A 111 -11.68 2.80 -4.37
CA SER A 111 -12.09 3.56 -3.19
C SER A 111 -12.27 5.06 -3.49
N ARG A 112 -11.45 5.64 -4.38
CA ARG A 112 -11.53 7.06 -4.75
C ARG A 112 -12.82 7.47 -5.47
N PHE A 113 -13.58 6.52 -6.02
CA PHE A 113 -14.77 6.79 -6.83
C PHE A 113 -16.09 6.52 -6.08
N GLN A 114 -16.02 6.13 -4.82
CA GLN A 114 -17.17 5.69 -4.02
C GLN A 114 -17.15 6.40 -2.66
N SER A 115 -18.30 6.52 -2.00
CA SER A 115 -18.32 6.89 -0.58
C SER A 115 -17.59 5.82 0.26
N PRO A 116 -17.10 6.16 1.47
CA PRO A 116 -16.54 5.16 2.39
C PRO A 116 -17.49 3.98 2.64
N GLU A 117 -18.79 4.25 2.77
CA GLU A 117 -19.84 3.30 3.07
C GLU A 117 -20.12 2.35 1.89
N ASP A 118 -20.26 2.92 0.69
CA ASP A 118 -20.49 2.14 -0.54
C ASP A 118 -19.29 1.25 -0.83
N HIS A 119 -18.07 1.77 -0.64
CA HIS A 119 -16.86 1.00 -0.85
C HIS A 119 -16.75 -0.17 0.13
N ALA A 120 -17.05 0.06 1.41
CA ALA A 120 -17.07 -1.01 2.41
C ALA A 120 -18.09 -2.10 2.05
N THR A 121 -19.29 -1.69 1.63
CA THR A 121 -20.36 -2.60 1.19
C THR A 121 -19.95 -3.43 -0.02
N LEU A 122 -19.33 -2.80 -1.02
CA LEU A 122 -18.82 -3.48 -2.21
C LEU A 122 -17.76 -4.54 -1.85
N VAL A 123 -16.77 -4.16 -1.05
CA VAL A 123 -15.69 -5.06 -0.64
C VAL A 123 -16.26 -6.24 0.16
N GLU A 124 -17.13 -5.99 1.14
CA GLU A 124 -17.77 -7.04 1.91
C GLU A 124 -18.60 -7.99 1.03
N GLY A 125 -19.37 -7.44 0.09
CA GLY A 125 -20.18 -8.20 -0.86
C GLY A 125 -19.33 -9.14 -1.71
N LEU A 126 -18.21 -8.65 -2.27
CA LEU A 126 -17.31 -9.45 -3.10
C LEU A 126 -16.55 -10.51 -2.29
N LEU A 127 -16.13 -10.18 -1.06
CA LEU A 127 -15.52 -11.17 -0.16
C LEU A 127 -16.52 -12.28 0.20
N ARG A 128 -17.76 -11.92 0.51
CA ARG A 128 -18.83 -12.88 0.79
C ARG A 128 -19.12 -13.77 -0.41
N GLU A 129 -19.19 -13.17 -1.60
CA GLU A 129 -19.41 -13.90 -2.85
C GLU A 129 -18.29 -14.91 -3.12
N SER A 130 -17.02 -14.50 -2.94
CA SER A 130 -15.85 -15.37 -3.06
C SER A 130 -15.92 -16.55 -2.09
N ARG A 131 -16.26 -16.31 -0.81
CA ARG A 131 -16.46 -17.37 0.21
C ARG A 131 -17.55 -18.36 -0.20
N LEU A 132 -18.67 -17.84 -0.71
CA LEU A 132 -19.78 -18.68 -1.17
C LEU A 132 -19.38 -19.54 -2.37
N ARG A 133 -18.66 -18.97 -3.35
CA ARG A 133 -18.14 -19.72 -4.50
C ARG A 133 -17.21 -20.85 -4.06
N ALA A 134 -16.26 -20.56 -3.17
CA ALA A 134 -15.35 -21.55 -2.61
C ALA A 134 -16.12 -22.66 -1.88
N ARG A 135 -17.11 -22.30 -1.06
CA ARG A 135 -17.95 -23.27 -0.35
C ARG A 135 -18.78 -24.13 -1.30
N ILE A 136 -19.37 -23.55 -2.34
CA ILE A 136 -20.12 -24.29 -3.37
C ILE A 136 -19.20 -25.26 -4.10
N GLN A 137 -17.98 -24.84 -4.46
CA GLN A 137 -17.00 -25.70 -5.12
C GLN A 137 -16.60 -26.89 -4.23
N GLN A 138 -16.33 -26.63 -2.94
CA GLN A 138 -16.03 -27.65 -1.95
C GLN A 138 -17.18 -28.67 -1.80
N LEU A 139 -18.43 -28.19 -1.69
CA LEU A 139 -19.60 -29.08 -1.61
C LEU A 139 -19.81 -29.91 -2.88
N LYS A 140 -19.49 -29.34 -4.05
CA LYS A 140 -19.51 -30.08 -5.32
C LYS A 140 -18.42 -31.17 -5.36
N GLU A 141 -17.24 -30.90 -4.80
CA GLU A 141 -16.15 -31.89 -4.67
C GLU A 141 -16.59 -33.06 -3.78
N TYR A 142 -17.20 -32.81 -2.63
CA TYR A 142 -17.72 -33.86 -1.75
C TYR A 142 -18.72 -34.77 -2.44
N ARG A 143 -19.70 -34.20 -3.16
CA ARG A 143 -20.67 -34.99 -3.92
C ARG A 143 -20.00 -35.87 -4.97
N ARG A 144 -18.95 -35.38 -5.64
CA ARG A 144 -18.18 -36.17 -6.61
C ARG A 144 -17.35 -37.27 -5.95
N ALA A 145 -16.89 -37.05 -4.73
CA ALA A 145 -16.15 -38.03 -3.93
C ALA A 145 -17.06 -39.03 -3.20
N GLY A 146 -18.38 -38.95 -3.36
CA GLY A 146 -19.34 -39.82 -2.67
C GLY A 146 -19.57 -39.49 -1.20
N VAL A 147 -19.12 -38.33 -0.74
CA VAL A 147 -19.34 -37.81 0.62
C VAL A 147 -20.72 -37.16 0.67
N LEU A 148 -21.64 -37.77 1.43
CA LEU A 148 -23.06 -37.37 1.45
C LEU A 148 -23.50 -36.77 2.79
N SER A 149 -22.70 -36.91 3.85
CA SER A 149 -22.96 -36.30 5.15
C SER A 149 -21.88 -35.30 5.57
N MET A 150 -22.25 -34.38 6.47
CA MET A 150 -21.29 -33.42 7.04
C MET A 150 -20.23 -34.10 7.92
N ALA A 151 -20.59 -35.20 8.60
CA ALA A 151 -19.64 -35.98 9.39
C ALA A 151 -18.57 -36.66 8.51
N GLU A 152 -18.99 -37.23 7.37
CA GLU A 152 -18.06 -37.76 6.37
C GLU A 152 -17.19 -36.66 5.75
N ALA A 153 -17.73 -35.45 5.57
CA ALA A 153 -16.97 -34.33 5.04
C ALA A 153 -15.84 -33.89 5.99
N GLU A 154 -16.06 -33.93 7.30
CA GLU A 154 -15.00 -33.65 8.29
C GLU A 154 -13.87 -34.69 8.23
N LEU A 155 -14.22 -35.98 8.15
CA LEU A 155 -13.24 -37.06 7.98
C LEU A 155 -12.47 -36.91 6.67
N TYR A 156 -13.18 -36.66 5.57
CA TYR A 156 -12.59 -36.42 4.26
C TYR A 156 -11.63 -35.22 4.26
N GLU A 157 -11.99 -34.13 4.92
CA GLU A 157 -11.10 -32.98 5.10
C GLU A 157 -9.86 -33.33 5.92
N GLN A 158 -10.00 -34.07 7.02
CA GLN A 158 -8.85 -34.48 7.83
C GLN A 158 -7.88 -35.35 7.03
N ASP A 159 -8.41 -36.33 6.28
CA ASP A 159 -7.59 -37.19 5.43
C ASP A 159 -6.96 -36.44 4.26
N LYS A 160 -7.68 -35.48 3.66
CA LYS A 160 -7.14 -34.61 2.61
C LYS A 160 -6.02 -33.72 3.16
N ARG A 161 -6.22 -33.09 4.33
CA ARG A 161 -5.20 -32.27 5.00
C ARG A 161 -3.96 -33.09 5.38
N ARG A 162 -4.15 -34.31 5.89
CA ARG A 162 -3.03 -35.23 6.18
C ARG A 162 -2.21 -35.49 4.92
N ARG A 163 -2.85 -35.92 3.83
CA ARG A 163 -2.19 -36.18 2.54
C ARG A 163 -1.50 -34.94 1.96
N ASP A 164 -2.14 -33.78 2.04
CA ASP A 164 -1.54 -32.52 1.56
C ASP A 164 -0.30 -32.14 2.38
N SER A 165 -0.35 -32.31 3.72
CA SER A 165 0.79 -32.04 4.60
C SER A 165 1.97 -32.98 4.37
N GLU A 166 1.71 -34.27 4.13
CA GLU A 166 2.74 -35.26 3.80
C GLU A 166 3.39 -34.94 2.46
N ARG A 167 2.58 -34.58 1.46
CA ARG A 167 3.08 -34.14 0.15
C ARG A 167 3.91 -32.86 0.26
N GLU A 168 3.53 -31.92 1.12
CA GLU A 168 4.29 -30.69 1.33
C GLU A 168 5.63 -30.95 2.02
N LYS A 169 5.67 -31.84 3.03
CA LYS A 169 6.93 -32.30 3.65
C LYS A 169 7.86 -32.96 2.65
N LEU A 170 7.34 -33.83 1.79
CA LEU A 170 8.12 -34.47 0.73
C LEU A 170 8.71 -33.44 -0.24
N LYS A 171 7.91 -32.46 -0.69
CA LYS A 171 8.39 -31.35 -1.53
C LYS A 171 9.47 -30.51 -0.83
N GLN A 172 9.32 -30.26 0.46
CA GLN A 172 10.34 -29.54 1.25
C GLN A 172 11.64 -30.34 1.36
N GLN A 173 11.55 -31.65 1.58
CA GLN A 173 12.71 -32.54 1.63
C GLN A 173 13.41 -32.62 0.28
N GLU A 174 12.66 -32.75 -0.82
CA GLU A 174 13.17 -32.73 -2.19
C GLU A 174 13.85 -31.40 -2.51
N SER A 175 13.22 -30.27 -2.15
CA SER A 175 13.81 -28.93 -2.25
C SER A 175 15.10 -28.76 -1.44
N TYR A 176 15.20 -29.38 -0.26
CA TYR A 176 16.41 -29.36 0.55
C TYR A 176 17.55 -30.14 -0.09
N LEU A 177 17.25 -31.31 -0.66
CA LEU A 177 18.22 -32.13 -1.40
C LEU A 177 18.69 -31.48 -2.71
N GLN A 178 17.86 -30.60 -3.29
CA GLN A 178 18.16 -29.86 -4.51
C GLN A 178 18.91 -28.54 -4.27
N GLN A 179 19.21 -28.19 -3.01
CA GLN A 179 20.12 -27.08 -2.74
C GLN A 179 21.55 -27.48 -3.12
N PRO A 180 22.30 -26.63 -3.85
CA PRO A 180 23.68 -26.94 -4.19
C PRO A 180 24.49 -27.10 -2.89
N ALA A 181 25.11 -28.28 -2.74
CA ALA A 181 25.99 -28.56 -1.63
C ALA A 181 27.10 -27.49 -1.59
N TYR A 182 27.14 -26.72 -0.51
CA TYR A 182 28.20 -25.75 -0.20
C TYR A 182 28.32 -24.54 -1.16
N LYS A 183 27.64 -23.44 -0.83
CA LYS A 183 28.15 -22.11 -1.22
C LYS A 183 29.41 -21.84 -0.40
N SER A 184 30.57 -22.17 -0.96
CA SER A 184 31.85 -21.85 -0.34
C SER A 184 31.93 -20.36 -0.02
N SER A 185 32.61 -19.99 1.06
CA SER A 185 32.85 -18.58 1.41
C SER A 185 33.61 -17.81 0.31
N SER A 186 34.17 -18.52 -0.67
CA SER A 186 34.78 -17.99 -1.89
C SER A 186 33.72 -17.52 -2.90
N ALA A 187 32.66 -18.29 -3.14
CA ALA A 187 31.56 -17.91 -4.05
C ALA A 187 30.79 -16.68 -3.56
N MET A 188 30.56 -16.55 -2.25
CA MET A 188 29.98 -15.33 -1.65
C MET A 188 30.95 -14.14 -1.60
N ARG A 189 32.27 -14.35 -1.72
CA ARG A 189 33.28 -13.28 -1.81
C ARG A 189 33.41 -12.76 -3.24
N ALA A 190 33.40 -13.65 -4.23
CA ALA A 190 33.41 -13.28 -5.65
C ALA A 190 32.19 -12.43 -6.02
N ASN A 191 31.01 -12.77 -5.50
CA ASN A 191 29.78 -12.00 -5.73
C ASN A 191 29.80 -10.60 -5.06
N ARG A 192 30.62 -10.41 -4.02
CA ARG A 192 30.82 -9.08 -3.40
C ARG A 192 31.76 -8.20 -4.20
N TYR A 193 32.77 -8.77 -4.87
CA TYR A 193 33.64 -8.04 -5.79
C TYR A 193 32.89 -7.61 -7.07
N PHE A 194 32.06 -8.50 -7.62
CA PHE A 194 31.27 -8.19 -8.82
C PHE A 194 30.23 -7.08 -8.57
N ASN A 195 29.56 -7.08 -7.41
CA ASN A 195 28.63 -6.00 -7.04
C ASN A 195 29.31 -4.67 -6.67
N ARG A 196 30.57 -4.71 -6.20
CA ARG A 196 31.35 -3.50 -5.92
C ARG A 196 31.95 -2.87 -7.18
N LEU A 197 32.29 -3.67 -8.19
CA LEU A 197 32.77 -3.17 -9.49
C LEU A 197 31.63 -2.66 -10.39
N GLY A 198 30.39 -3.14 -10.19
CA GLY A 198 29.21 -2.64 -10.91
C GLY A 198 28.63 -1.32 -10.35
N SER A 199 29.11 -0.82 -9.21
CA SER A 199 28.63 0.42 -8.58
C SER A 199 29.62 1.61 -8.70
N GLY A 200 30.74 1.44 -9.42
CA GLY A 200 31.75 2.48 -9.61
C GLY A 200 31.94 2.99 -11.04
N ALA A 201 31.24 2.45 -12.03
CA ALA A 201 31.48 2.74 -13.45
C ALA A 201 30.41 3.65 -14.10
N ALA A 202 29.86 4.60 -13.35
CA ALA A 202 28.93 5.61 -13.88
C ALA A 202 29.10 7.00 -13.23
N ALA A 203 30.33 7.36 -12.84
CA ALA A 203 30.67 8.71 -12.41
C ALA A 203 32.12 9.01 -12.79
N GLU A 204 32.35 9.35 -14.06
CA GLU A 204 33.35 10.32 -14.53
C GLU A 204 33.35 10.35 -16.06
N GLU A 205 32.42 11.11 -16.64
CA GLU A 205 32.64 11.79 -17.90
C GLU A 205 32.21 13.25 -17.73
N GLY A 206 33.18 14.18 -17.79
CA GLY A 206 32.91 15.58 -18.11
C GLY A 206 33.61 16.64 -17.25
N ALA A 207 34.93 16.78 -17.38
CA ALA A 207 35.75 18.01 -17.15
C ALA A 207 37.22 17.57 -17.13
N GLU A 208 38.22 18.12 -17.81
CA GLU A 208 38.47 19.39 -18.49
C GLU A 208 39.66 19.14 -19.44
N GLY A 209 39.79 19.96 -20.49
CA GLY A 209 41.02 19.99 -21.27
C GLY A 209 40.98 21.02 -22.38
N LEU A 210 41.31 22.27 -22.06
CA LEU A 210 41.96 23.20 -23.00
C LEU A 210 42.77 24.22 -22.19
N GLY A 211 44.09 24.08 -22.29
CA GLY A 211 45.05 25.14 -21.97
C GLY A 211 45.36 25.94 -23.23
N LEU A 212 45.57 27.25 -22.99
CA LEU A 212 45.76 28.39 -23.90
C LEU A 212 44.48 29.05 -24.41
#